data_AF-A0A9W8DWD1-F1
#
_entry.id   AF-A0A9W8DWD1-F1
#
_cell.length_a   1.000
_cell.length_b   1.000
_cell.length_c   1.000
_cell.angle_alpha   90.00
_cell.angle_beta   90.00
_cell.angle_gamma   90.00
#
_symmetry.space_group_name_H-M   'P 1'
#
loop_
_entity.id
_entity.type
_entity.pdbx_description
1 polymer ?
#
loop_
_entity_poly.entity_id
_entity_poly.type
_entity_poly.pdbx_seq_one_letter_code
_entity_poly.pdbx_strand_id
1 'polypeptide(L)'
;MGRAGKNKRAGSVSNADILSSGSQVYAKKRKFKKQQVQEIVFDTTARKEFLTGFHKRKVERQKKAQETILERQKEERRKSRLMHKEEQKERVKKHLEALRIEQGIVDDDDDDDDDDQDNSEEDGSDTSDKEKSSVSVLKGTDTLTTVTVIEDIDPTSFGLSTEFEKSKSKQKKMNPRNSTNRDKNSKSNHKKAKK
;
A
#
# COMPACT_ATOMS: atom_id res chain seq x y z
N MET A 1 16.18 -22.68 13.33
CA MET A 1 16.28 -21.25 13.73
C MET A 1 15.30 -20.98 14.87
N GLY A 2 15.80 -20.75 16.09
CA GLY A 2 14.97 -20.46 17.26
C GLY A 2 14.41 -19.03 17.23
N ARG A 3 13.14 -18.86 17.59
CA ARG A 3 12.53 -17.54 17.81
C ARG A 3 13.04 -16.97 19.14
N ALA A 4 13.89 -15.96 19.06
CA ALA A 4 14.33 -15.19 20.22
C ALA A 4 13.13 -14.48 20.86
N GLY A 5 12.72 -14.96 22.04
CA GLY A 5 11.79 -14.25 22.91
C GLY A 5 12.44 -12.97 23.40
N LYS A 6 11.92 -11.82 22.99
CA LYS A 6 12.33 -10.52 23.51
C LYS A 6 11.86 -10.42 24.96
N ASN A 7 12.72 -10.75 25.91
CA ASN A 7 12.51 -10.44 27.33
C ASN A 7 12.59 -8.91 27.48
N LYS A 8 11.45 -8.23 27.40
CA LYS A 8 11.35 -6.81 27.72
C LYS A 8 11.72 -6.65 29.20
N ARG A 9 12.86 -6.02 29.46
CA ARG A 9 13.28 -5.62 30.80
C ARG A 9 12.19 -4.72 31.40
N ALA A 10 11.85 -4.98 32.66
CA ALA A 10 10.86 -4.23 33.42
C ALA A 10 11.29 -2.76 33.53
N GLY A 11 10.68 -1.90 32.72
CA GLY A 11 10.48 -0.50 33.14
C GLY A 11 9.54 -0.51 34.34
N SER A 12 9.71 0.46 35.25
CA SER A 12 8.94 0.59 36.49
C SER A 12 7.45 0.70 36.18
N VAL A 13 6.75 -0.44 36.12
CA VAL A 13 5.31 -0.48 36.01
C VAL A 13 4.78 0.14 37.29
N SER A 14 3.97 1.19 37.18
CA SER A 14 3.45 1.87 38.36
C SER A 14 2.64 0.87 39.20
N ASN A 15 2.69 0.99 40.53
CA ASN A 15 1.91 0.12 41.40
C ASN A 15 0.41 0.21 41.09
N ALA A 16 -0.07 1.39 40.67
CA ALA A 16 -1.43 1.60 40.20
C ALA A 16 -1.76 0.76 38.95
N ASP A 17 -0.85 0.65 37.99
CA ASP A 17 -1.03 -0.18 36.80
C ASP A 17 -1.01 -1.67 37.14
N ILE A 18 -0.11 -2.11 38.03
CA ILE A 18 -0.05 -3.51 38.46
C ILE A 18 -1.38 -3.91 39.13
N LEU A 19 -1.87 -3.08 40.04
CA LEU A 19 -3.10 -3.34 40.79
C LEU A 19 -4.37 -3.17 39.94
N SER A 20 -4.37 -2.30 38.93
CA SER A 20 -5.51 -2.08 38.02
C SER A 20 -5.50 -3.00 36.79
N SER A 21 -4.36 -3.59 36.42
CA SER A 21 -4.22 -4.45 35.24
C SER A 21 -5.24 -5.60 35.23
N GLY A 22 -5.50 -6.20 36.39
CA GLY A 22 -6.50 -7.25 36.55
C GLY A 22 -7.89 -6.78 36.17
N SER A 23 -8.33 -5.64 36.71
CA SER A 23 -9.67 -5.09 36.44
C SER A 23 -9.85 -4.72 34.97
N GLN A 24 -8.82 -4.14 34.34
CA GLN A 24 -8.82 -3.86 32.91
C GLN A 24 -8.93 -5.13 32.06
N VAL A 25 -8.20 -6.19 32.43
CA VAL A 25 -8.28 -7.49 31.74
C VAL A 25 -9.67 -8.09 31.88
N TYR A 26 -10.28 -8.06 33.07
CA TYR A 26 -11.65 -8.56 33.27
C TYR A 26 -12.70 -7.72 32.54
N ALA A 27 -12.52 -6.40 32.48
CA ALA A 27 -13.39 -5.51 31.69
C ALA A 27 -13.29 -5.85 30.20
N LYS A 28 -12.08 -6.03 29.66
CA LYS A 28 -11.85 -6.45 28.26
C LYS A 28 -12.49 -7.81 27.98
N LYS A 29 -12.29 -8.81 28.84
CA LYS A 29 -12.91 -10.14 28.73
C LYS A 29 -14.44 -10.07 28.74
N ARG A 30 -15.03 -9.22 29.59
CA ARG A 30 -16.49 -9.02 29.66
C ARG A 30 -17.03 -8.38 28.38
N LYS A 31 -16.34 -7.36 27.85
CA LYS A 31 -16.69 -6.74 26.56
C LYS A 31 -16.62 -7.77 25.42
N PHE A 32 -15.55 -8.57 25.38
CA PHE A 32 -15.41 -9.63 24.37
C PHE A 32 -16.53 -10.68 24.47
N LYS A 33 -16.89 -11.13 25.68
CA LYS A 33 -18.03 -12.04 25.90
C LYS A 33 -19.37 -11.44 25.47
N LYS A 34 -19.56 -10.12 25.61
CA LYS A 34 -20.78 -9.43 25.14
C LYS A 34 -20.84 -9.33 23.60
N GLN A 35 -19.70 -9.15 22.94
CA GLN A 35 -19.59 -9.10 21.48
C GLN A 35 -19.60 -10.48 20.83
N GLN A 36 -19.38 -11.54 21.61
CA GLN A 36 -19.48 -12.91 21.14
C GLN A 36 -20.94 -13.19 20.74
N VAL A 37 -21.11 -13.61 19.49
CA VAL A 37 -22.42 -14.03 18.96
C VAL A 37 -22.91 -15.23 19.77
N GLN A 38 -24.09 -15.12 20.39
CA GLN A 38 -24.64 -16.14 21.31
C GLN A 38 -25.15 -17.37 20.57
N GLU A 39 -25.70 -17.20 19.36
CA GLU A 39 -26.24 -18.28 18.54
C GLU A 39 -25.88 -18.08 17.06
N ILE A 40 -25.51 -19.16 16.39
CA ILE A 40 -25.25 -19.16 14.94
C ILE A 40 -26.40 -19.91 14.27
N VAL A 41 -27.37 -19.17 13.73
CA VAL A 41 -28.48 -19.74 12.95
C VAL A 41 -28.02 -19.97 11.52
N PHE A 42 -28.28 -21.18 11.00
CA PHE A 42 -27.86 -21.56 9.66
C PHE A 42 -28.96 -21.29 8.63
N ASP A 43 -28.84 -20.20 7.89
CA ASP A 43 -29.76 -19.89 6.80
C ASP A 43 -29.41 -20.68 5.52
N THR A 44 -30.32 -21.55 5.12
CA THR A 44 -30.17 -22.39 3.93
C THR A 44 -30.18 -21.57 2.63
N THR A 45 -30.81 -20.39 2.60
CA THR A 45 -30.87 -19.52 1.42
C THR A 45 -29.54 -18.80 1.22
N ALA A 46 -29.02 -18.13 2.25
CA ALA A 46 -27.67 -17.56 2.27
C ALA A 46 -26.59 -18.61 1.94
N ARG A 47 -26.75 -19.85 2.42
CA ARG A 47 -25.83 -20.95 2.07
C ARG A 47 -25.88 -21.29 0.57
N LYS A 48 -27.07 -21.36 -0.03
CA LYS A 48 -27.20 -21.63 -1.47
C LYS A 48 -26.53 -20.54 -2.29
N GLU A 49 -26.74 -19.28 -1.94
CA GLU A 49 -26.05 -18.14 -2.57
C GLU A 49 -24.54 -18.19 -2.37
N PHE A 50 -24.08 -18.56 -1.17
CA PHE A 50 -22.66 -18.79 -0.90
C PHE A 50 -22.13 -20.00 -1.68
N LEU A 51 -22.90 -21.04 -1.97
CA LEU A 51 -22.37 -22.15 -2.76
C LEU A 51 -22.35 -21.84 -4.25
N THR A 52 -23.29 -21.08 -4.79
CA THR A 52 -23.37 -20.82 -6.24
C THR A 52 -22.66 -19.52 -6.65
N GLY A 53 -22.60 -18.52 -5.77
CA GLY A 53 -22.08 -17.18 -6.03
C GLY A 53 -20.56 -17.03 -5.95
N PHE A 54 -19.76 -17.99 -6.42
CA PHE A 54 -18.30 -17.95 -6.31
C PHE A 54 -17.68 -16.69 -6.92
N HIS A 55 -18.20 -16.25 -8.07
CA HIS A 55 -17.75 -15.03 -8.73
C HIS A 55 -18.04 -13.79 -7.87
N LYS A 56 -19.25 -13.67 -7.30
CA LYS A 56 -19.62 -12.59 -6.38
C LYS A 56 -18.63 -12.50 -5.21
N ARG A 57 -18.34 -13.62 -4.56
CA ARG A 57 -17.37 -13.67 -3.46
C ARG A 57 -15.95 -13.34 -3.87
N LYS A 58 -15.55 -13.72 -5.09
CA LYS A 58 -14.22 -13.39 -5.61
C LYS A 58 -14.09 -11.88 -5.80
N VAL A 59 -15.10 -11.26 -6.38
CA VAL A 59 -15.18 -9.81 -6.57
C VAL A 59 -15.24 -9.09 -5.22
N GLU A 60 -16.08 -9.54 -4.28
CA GLU A 60 -16.16 -8.97 -2.93
C GLU A 60 -14.82 -9.05 -2.19
N ARG A 61 -14.10 -10.18 -2.27
CA ARG A 61 -12.76 -10.28 -1.69
C ARG A 61 -11.77 -9.30 -2.30
N GLN A 62 -11.82 -9.10 -3.62
CA GLN A 62 -10.97 -8.13 -4.32
C GLN A 62 -11.31 -6.70 -3.90
N LYS A 63 -12.60 -6.35 -3.86
CA LYS A 63 -13.08 -5.04 -3.40
C LYS A 63 -12.67 -4.78 -1.96
N LYS A 64 -12.91 -5.73 -1.06
CA LYS A 64 -12.49 -5.61 0.35
C LYS A 64 -10.98 -5.41 0.49
N ALA A 65 -10.18 -6.13 -0.31
CA ALA A 65 -8.73 -5.93 -0.31
C ALA A 65 -8.36 -4.51 -0.78
N GLN A 66 -9.00 -4.00 -1.84
CA GLN A 66 -8.81 -2.63 -2.31
C GLN A 66 -9.23 -1.60 -1.25
N GLU A 67 -10.40 -1.77 -0.63
CA GLU A 67 -10.90 -0.91 0.45
C GLU A 67 -9.91 -0.85 1.62
N THR A 68 -9.39 -2.01 2.07
CA THR A 68 -8.41 -2.03 3.17
C THR A 68 -7.09 -1.34 2.82
N ILE A 69 -6.68 -1.37 1.55
CA ILE A 69 -5.49 -0.67 1.08
C ILE A 69 -5.75 0.84 1.05
N LEU A 70 -6.90 1.27 0.53
CA LEU A 70 -7.30 2.68 0.49
C LEU A 70 -7.45 3.27 1.89
N GLU A 71 -8.07 2.53 2.81
CA GLU A 71 -8.21 2.94 4.21
C GLU A 71 -6.85 3.12 4.88
N ARG A 72 -5.94 2.15 4.69
CA ARG A 72 -4.56 2.25 5.17
C ARG A 72 -3.83 3.45 4.56
N GLN A 73 -3.94 3.68 3.26
CA GLN A 73 -3.33 4.84 2.60
C GLN A 73 -3.87 6.17 3.14
N LYS A 74 -5.19 6.26 3.39
CA LYS A 74 -5.80 7.45 4.01
C LYS A 74 -5.26 7.69 5.42
N GLU A 75 -5.16 6.63 6.22
CA GLU A 75 -4.56 6.72 7.57
C GLU A 75 -3.09 7.12 7.53
N GLU A 76 -2.29 6.55 6.61
CA GLU A 76 -0.88 6.91 6.44
C GLU A 76 -0.72 8.36 5.98
N ARG A 77 -1.59 8.84 5.07
CA ARG A 77 -1.62 10.25 4.66
C ARG A 77 -1.99 11.17 5.82
N ARG A 78 -2.97 10.80 6.64
CA ARG A 78 -3.34 11.56 7.84
C ARG A 78 -2.18 11.61 8.84
N LYS A 79 -1.55 10.46 9.12
CA LYS A 79 -0.40 10.38 10.04
C LYS A 79 0.79 11.19 9.53
N SER A 80 1.15 11.08 8.24
CA SER A 80 2.25 11.88 7.67
C SER A 80 1.98 13.38 7.71
N ARG A 81 0.73 13.82 7.46
CA ARG A 81 0.34 15.24 7.64
C ARG A 81 0.50 15.69 9.08
N LEU A 82 0.06 14.89 10.06
CA LEU A 82 0.22 15.21 11.48
C LEU A 82 1.70 15.29 11.88
N MET A 83 2.50 14.30 11.50
CA MET A 83 3.95 14.31 11.76
C MET A 83 4.64 15.54 11.14
N HIS A 84 4.27 15.95 9.94
CA HIS A 84 4.83 17.15 9.29
C HIS A 84 4.39 18.45 9.97
N LYS A 85 3.14 18.52 10.46
CA LYS A 85 2.67 19.66 11.27
C LYS A 85 3.44 19.72 12.58
N GLU A 86 3.58 18.61 13.30
CA GLU A 86 4.35 18.50 14.54
C GLU A 86 5.82 18.89 14.33
N GLU A 87 6.47 18.37 13.28
CA GLU A 87 7.86 18.72 12.96
C GLU A 87 8.02 20.22 12.67
N GLN A 88 7.08 20.83 11.94
CA GLN A 88 7.09 22.28 11.72
C GLN A 88 6.89 23.06 13.02
N LYS A 89 5.93 22.66 13.87
CA LYS A 89 5.72 23.30 15.18
C LYS A 89 6.99 23.20 16.03
N GLU A 90 7.63 22.04 16.09
CA GLU A 90 8.90 21.87 16.82
C GLU A 90 10.03 22.72 16.24
N ARG A 91 10.17 22.79 14.92
CA ARG A 91 11.21 23.62 14.26
C ARG A 91 11.01 25.10 14.57
N VAL A 92 9.76 25.57 14.51
CA VAL A 92 9.41 26.96 14.86
C VAL A 92 9.69 27.21 16.34
N LYS A 93 9.26 26.33 17.25
CA LYS A 93 9.54 26.45 18.69
C LYS A 93 11.05 26.54 18.97
N LYS A 94 11.85 25.63 18.40
CA LYS A 94 13.33 25.65 18.52
C LYS A 94 13.94 26.94 17.96
N HIS A 95 13.42 27.45 16.85
CA HIS A 95 13.92 28.70 16.26
C HIS A 95 13.57 29.91 17.12
N LEU A 96 12.34 29.98 17.65
CA LEU A 96 11.92 31.03 18.57
C LEU A 96 12.74 30.99 19.87
N GLU A 97 12.95 29.81 20.45
CA GLU A 97 13.80 29.61 21.63
C GLU A 97 15.23 30.11 21.37
N ALA A 98 15.83 29.75 20.23
CA ALA A 98 17.16 30.23 19.85
C ALA A 98 17.24 31.76 19.72
N LEU A 99 16.23 32.40 19.12
CA LEU A 99 16.15 33.86 19.01
C LEU A 99 15.95 34.54 20.37
N ARG A 100 15.15 33.95 21.27
CA ARG A 100 14.95 34.46 22.63
C ARG A 100 16.24 34.44 23.43
N ILE A 101 17.00 33.34 23.35
CA ILE A 101 18.33 33.22 23.97
C ILE A 101 19.30 34.28 23.43
N GLU A 102 19.33 34.50 22.11
CA GLU A 102 20.17 35.52 21.48
C GLU A 102 19.81 36.95 21.93
N GLN A 103 18.52 37.22 22.15
CA GLN A 103 18.02 38.53 22.60
C GLN A 103 18.08 38.74 24.13
N GLY A 104 18.50 37.73 24.89
CA GLY A 104 18.67 37.83 26.35
C GLY A 104 17.36 37.94 27.14
N ILE A 105 16.24 37.50 26.56
CA ILE A 105 14.93 37.49 27.23
C ILE A 105 14.85 36.20 28.07
N VAL A 106 14.69 36.32 29.39
CA VAL A 106 14.54 35.18 30.33
C VAL A 106 13.05 34.83 30.42
N ASP A 107 12.70 33.58 30.10
CA ASP A 107 11.33 33.09 30.04
C ASP A 107 10.65 33.10 31.43
N ASP A 108 9.58 33.91 31.58
CA ASP A 108 8.54 33.73 32.59
C ASP A 108 7.25 33.37 31.81
N ASP A 109 6.78 32.14 32.02
CA ASP A 109 5.52 31.54 31.56
C ASP A 109 5.21 31.55 30.05
N ASP A 110 5.35 30.39 29.40
CA ASP A 110 4.75 30.14 28.07
C ASP A 110 3.80 28.92 28.17
N ASP A 111 2.59 29.21 28.64
CA ASP A 111 1.44 28.31 28.73
C ASP A 111 0.73 28.28 27.36
N ASP A 112 1.30 27.54 26.41
CA ASP A 112 0.81 27.50 25.02
C ASP A 112 -0.06 26.24 24.82
N ASP A 113 -1.29 26.34 25.32
CA ASP A 113 -2.39 25.36 25.19
C ASP A 113 -3.03 25.49 23.79
N ASP A 114 -2.33 25.00 22.76
CA ASP A 114 -2.77 25.04 21.37
C ASP A 114 -3.46 23.71 20.98
N ASP A 115 -4.65 23.46 21.55
CA ASP A 115 -5.57 22.37 21.21
C ASP A 115 -6.36 22.69 19.93
N ASP A 116 -5.63 22.82 18.81
CA ASP A 116 -6.26 23.06 17.51
C ASP A 116 -6.69 21.73 16.88
N GLN A 117 -7.85 21.24 17.33
CA GLN A 117 -8.53 20.04 16.83
C GLN A 117 -9.18 20.33 15.48
N ASP A 118 -8.36 20.54 14.45
CA ASP A 118 -8.79 20.70 13.06
C ASP A 118 -9.26 19.34 12.48
N ASN A 119 -10.52 19.01 12.76
CA ASN A 119 -11.25 17.91 12.14
C ASN A 119 -11.82 18.36 10.78
N SER A 120 -10.95 18.81 9.87
CA SER A 120 -11.36 19.04 8.48
C SER A 120 -11.37 17.70 7.74
N GLU A 121 -12.57 17.10 7.66
CA GLU A 121 -12.89 16.04 6.72
C GLU A 121 -12.87 16.61 5.30
N GLU A 122 -11.67 16.76 4.75
CA GLU A 122 -11.46 17.12 3.35
C GLU A 122 -11.83 15.92 2.47
N ASP A 123 -13.12 15.86 2.09
CA ASP A 123 -13.65 15.07 0.98
C ASP A 123 -13.11 15.63 -0.35
N GLY A 124 -11.84 15.38 -0.60
CA GLY A 124 -11.21 15.70 -1.87
C GLY A 124 -11.62 14.67 -2.92
N SER A 125 -12.70 14.95 -3.64
CA SER A 125 -13.01 14.32 -4.92
C SER A 125 -11.86 14.60 -5.90
N ASP A 126 -10.92 13.66 -5.99
CA ASP A 126 -9.85 13.65 -6.99
C ASP A 126 -10.47 13.37 -8.37
N THR A 127 -10.99 14.42 -9.01
CA THR A 127 -11.31 14.45 -10.43
C THR A 127 -10.07 14.91 -11.17
N SER A 128 -9.04 14.06 -11.20
CA SER A 128 -7.96 14.20 -12.16
C SER A 128 -8.43 13.64 -13.51
N ASP A 129 -8.82 14.55 -14.40
CA ASP A 129 -8.94 14.29 -15.84
C ASP A 129 -7.65 13.64 -16.33
N LYS A 130 -7.72 12.31 -16.50
CA LYS A 130 -6.58 11.49 -16.88
C LYS A 130 -6.50 11.47 -18.40
N GLU A 131 -5.77 12.46 -18.92
CA GLU A 131 -5.22 12.50 -20.28
C GLU A 131 -4.80 11.09 -20.74
N LYS A 132 -5.35 10.66 -21.87
CA LYS A 132 -5.31 9.29 -22.38
C LYS A 132 -3.94 8.95 -22.97
N SER A 133 -2.90 8.88 -22.14
CA SER A 133 -1.60 8.33 -22.58
C SER A 133 -1.67 6.79 -22.67
N SER A 134 -1.53 6.25 -23.88
CA SER A 134 -1.51 4.79 -24.09
C SER A 134 -0.13 4.22 -23.82
N VAL A 135 0.03 3.43 -22.76
CA VAL A 135 1.29 2.74 -22.44
C VAL A 135 1.26 1.33 -23.02
N SER A 136 2.09 1.05 -24.02
CA SER A 136 2.29 -0.29 -24.58
C SER A 136 3.48 -0.99 -23.93
N VAL A 137 3.27 -2.15 -23.32
CA VAL A 137 4.34 -2.97 -22.72
C VAL A 137 4.78 -4.03 -23.72
N LEU A 138 5.96 -3.85 -24.30
CA LEU A 138 6.61 -4.84 -25.15
C LEU A 138 7.42 -5.79 -24.25
N LYS A 139 7.11 -7.09 -24.28
CA LYS A 139 7.86 -8.11 -23.53
C LYS A 139 8.90 -8.77 -24.44
N GLY A 140 10.18 -8.44 -24.22
CA GLY A 140 11.29 -9.28 -24.65
C GLY A 140 11.49 -10.43 -23.66
N THR A 141 12.09 -11.55 -24.09
CA THR A 141 12.30 -12.72 -23.22
C THR A 141 13.22 -12.44 -22.03
N ASP A 142 14.07 -11.40 -22.11
CA ASP A 142 15.06 -11.06 -21.07
C ASP A 142 15.02 -9.61 -20.57
N THR A 143 14.20 -8.71 -21.14
CA THR A 143 14.09 -7.31 -20.65
C THR A 143 12.67 -6.76 -20.74
N LEU A 144 12.28 -5.96 -19.73
CA LEU A 144 11.04 -5.20 -19.70
C LEU A 144 11.36 -3.75 -20.07
N THR A 145 10.88 -3.30 -21.23
CA THR A 145 11.00 -1.92 -21.70
C THR A 145 9.61 -1.30 -21.80
N THR A 146 9.43 -0.11 -21.21
CA THR A 146 8.17 0.66 -21.27
C THR A 146 8.37 1.86 -22.17
N VAL A 147 7.54 1.97 -23.21
CA VAL A 147 7.52 3.10 -24.13
C VAL A 147 6.24 3.91 -23.90
N THR A 148 6.40 5.22 -23.70
CA THR A 148 5.30 6.17 -23.50
C THR A 148 5.18 7.03 -24.75
N VAL A 149 4.04 6.98 -25.43
CA VAL A 149 3.76 7.83 -26.59
C VAL A 149 2.98 9.05 -26.09
N ILE A 150 3.47 10.24 -26.40
CA ILE A 150 2.82 11.52 -26.12
C ILE A 150 2.51 12.15 -27.48
N GLU A 151 1.22 12.38 -27.76
CA GLU A 151 0.74 12.77 -29.10
C GLU A 151 1.04 14.24 -29.45
N ASP A 152 1.34 15.09 -28.47
CA ASP A 152 1.50 16.54 -28.65
C ASP A 152 2.96 17.01 -28.79
N ILE A 153 3.92 16.09 -28.91
CA ILE A 153 5.34 16.44 -29.08
C ILE A 153 5.68 16.50 -30.57
N ASP A 154 5.95 17.70 -31.09
CA ASP A 154 6.47 17.89 -32.45
C ASP A 154 7.91 17.35 -32.53
N PRO A 155 8.18 16.26 -33.29
CA PRO A 155 9.50 15.63 -33.37
C PRO A 155 10.56 16.56 -33.98
N THR A 156 10.15 17.63 -34.67
CA THR A 156 11.03 18.65 -35.24
C THR A 156 11.71 19.50 -34.15
N SER A 157 11.06 19.64 -32.98
CA SER A 157 11.58 20.42 -31.84
C SER A 157 12.83 19.80 -31.18
N PHE A 158 13.05 18.49 -31.36
CA PHE A 158 14.19 17.76 -30.79
C PHE A 158 15.35 17.55 -31.78
N GLY A 159 15.32 18.17 -32.97
CA GLY A 159 16.43 18.12 -33.93
C GLY A 159 16.72 16.74 -34.55
N LEU A 160 15.81 15.76 -34.37
CA LEU A 160 15.94 14.41 -34.97
C LEU A 160 15.43 14.42 -36.42
N SER A 161 16.19 15.06 -37.30
CA SER A 161 15.94 15.00 -38.74
C SER A 161 16.57 13.74 -39.37
N THR A 162 15.70 12.76 -39.66
CA THR A 162 15.71 11.86 -40.83
C THR A 162 17.05 11.29 -41.35
N GLU A 163 17.52 10.17 -40.76
CA GLU A 163 18.47 9.24 -41.42
C GLU A 163 17.86 7.86 -41.77
N PHE A 164 16.54 7.69 -41.64
CA PHE A 164 15.90 6.37 -41.70
C PHE A 164 15.49 5.87 -43.10
N GLU A 165 15.74 6.63 -44.18
CA GLU A 165 15.25 6.28 -45.53
C GLU A 165 16.23 5.47 -46.40
N LYS A 166 17.47 5.16 -45.95
CA LYS A 166 18.47 4.51 -46.83
C LYS A 166 18.57 2.97 -46.75
N SER A 167 17.84 2.30 -45.86
CA SER A 167 18.04 0.85 -45.61
C SER A 167 16.97 -0.10 -46.16
N LYS A 168 15.95 0.38 -46.90
CA LYS A 168 14.88 -0.48 -47.46
C LYS A 168 15.29 -1.34 -48.67
N SER A 169 16.51 -1.25 -49.21
CA SER A 169 16.93 -2.07 -50.36
C SER A 169 18.02 -3.08 -50.02
N LYS A 170 17.65 -4.23 -49.42
CA LYS A 170 18.22 -5.57 -49.73
C LYS A 170 17.72 -6.62 -48.73
N GLN A 171 17.53 -7.84 -49.25
CA GLN A 171 17.26 -9.13 -48.57
C GLN A 171 15.77 -9.51 -48.49
N LYS A 172 15.19 -10.09 -49.55
CA LYS A 172 15.32 -11.47 -50.10
C LYS A 172 14.36 -12.44 -49.40
N LYS A 173 13.37 -12.86 -50.18
CA LYS A 173 12.27 -13.79 -49.88
C LYS A 173 12.76 -15.09 -49.24
N MET A 174 12.12 -15.51 -48.15
CA MET A 174 12.03 -16.92 -47.76
C MET A 174 10.63 -17.21 -47.22
N ASN A 175 9.97 -18.19 -47.83
CA ASN A 175 8.59 -18.60 -47.56
C ASN A 175 8.46 -19.28 -46.18
N PRO A 176 7.31 -19.18 -45.48
CA PRO A 176 7.05 -19.98 -44.30
C PRO A 176 6.66 -21.41 -44.73
N ARG A 177 7.47 -22.40 -44.35
CA ARG A 177 7.07 -23.82 -44.44
C ARG A 177 6.15 -24.15 -43.28
N ASN A 178 4.93 -24.55 -43.61
CA ASN A 178 4.03 -25.30 -42.75
C ASN A 178 4.67 -26.65 -42.39
N SER A 179 4.72 -27.01 -41.11
CA SER A 179 4.80 -28.41 -40.69
C SER A 179 4.14 -28.62 -39.34
N THR A 180 3.10 -29.43 -39.37
CA THR A 180 2.35 -29.99 -38.24
C THR A 180 3.13 -31.06 -37.49
N ASN A 181 2.85 -31.14 -36.18
CA ASN A 181 2.70 -32.36 -35.35
C ASN A 181 3.92 -33.15 -34.79
N ARG A 182 3.72 -33.59 -33.52
CA ARG A 182 4.42 -34.60 -32.68
C ARG A 182 5.67 -34.07 -31.97
N ASP A 183 5.83 -34.18 -30.64
CA ASP A 183 5.75 -35.39 -29.82
C ASP A 183 5.19 -35.19 -28.40
N LYS A 184 4.51 -36.22 -27.92
CA LYS A 184 4.18 -36.45 -26.51
C LYS A 184 5.35 -37.19 -25.84
N ASN A 185 5.45 -36.99 -24.53
CA ASN A 185 5.89 -37.98 -23.53
C ASN A 185 7.37 -38.01 -23.13
N SER A 186 7.68 -37.40 -21.97
CA SER A 186 8.65 -37.97 -21.03
C SER A 186 8.25 -37.63 -19.58
N LYS A 187 7.57 -38.57 -18.93
CA LYS A 187 7.55 -38.68 -17.46
C LYS A 187 8.91 -39.22 -17.03
N SER A 188 9.59 -38.57 -16.09
CA SER A 188 10.64 -39.20 -15.29
C SER A 188 10.42 -38.92 -13.81
N ASN A 189 10.14 -39.99 -13.07
CA ASN A 189 10.00 -40.04 -11.62
C ASN A 189 11.31 -39.63 -10.92
N HIS A 190 11.23 -38.83 -9.86
CA HIS A 190 12.29 -38.78 -8.86
C HIS A 190 11.78 -39.31 -7.52
N LYS A 191 12.46 -40.37 -7.08
CA LYS A 191 12.17 -41.21 -5.92
C LYS A 191 12.51 -40.45 -4.63
N LYS A 192 11.71 -40.75 -3.61
CA LYS A 192 11.92 -40.41 -2.20
C LYS A 192 13.25 -40.98 -1.72
N ALA A 193 14.02 -40.20 -0.96
CA ALA A 193 15.03 -40.71 -0.04
C ALA A 193 14.61 -40.31 1.38
N LYS A 194 14.31 -41.33 2.20
CA LYS A 194 14.33 -41.24 3.67
C LYS A 194 15.73 -41.67 4.11
N LYS A 195 16.30 -40.94 5.07
CA LYS A 195 17.01 -41.53 6.19
C LYS A 195 16.76 -40.66 7.40
#